data_AF-A0A164J7G3-F1
#
_entry.id   AF-A0A164J7G3-F1
#
_cell.length_a   1.000
_cell.length_b   1.000
_cell.length_c   1.000
_cell.angle_alpha   90.00
_cell.angle_beta   90.00
_cell.angle_gamma   90.00
#
_symmetry.space_group_name_H-M   'P 1'
#
loop_
_entity.id
_entity.type
_entity.pdbx_description
1 polymer ?
#
loop_
_entity_poly.entity_id
_entity_poly.type
_entity_poly.pdbx_seq_one_letter_code
_entity_poly.pdbx_strand_id
1 'polypeptide(L)'
;TPFEWTNDHDTAFAAVKQALLAPSILAQFDPSLETSLQVDASRKHGMGYALLQLHGSIWKLVDANSRWCTNTESRYAIVELELAAVEWAMRKCKLYLLGLPMFRLIV
;
A
#
# COMPACT_ATOMS: atom_id res chain seq x y z
N THR A 1 18.14 6.04 32.06
CA THR A 1 18.56 7.29 31.40
C THR A 1 17.35 8.19 31.28
N PRO A 2 17.49 9.51 31.48
CA PRO A 2 16.40 10.44 31.27
C PRO A 2 16.04 10.49 29.77
N PHE A 3 14.78 10.82 29.49
CA PHE A 3 14.30 11.02 28.13
C PHE A 3 14.86 12.34 27.57
N GLU A 4 15.50 12.29 26.40
CA GLU A 4 16.07 13.46 25.75
C GLU A 4 15.28 13.83 24.49
N TRP A 5 14.61 14.98 24.53
CA TRP A 5 13.96 15.58 23.38
C TRP A 5 14.92 16.58 22.72
N THR A 6 15.30 16.30 21.48
CA THR A 6 16.27 17.11 20.73
C THR A 6 15.55 17.94 19.66
N ASN A 7 16.28 18.87 19.05
CA ASN A 7 15.77 19.67 17.95
C ASN A 7 15.38 18.82 16.72
N ASP A 8 16.05 17.68 16.51
CA ASP A 8 15.71 16.73 15.45
C ASP A 8 14.36 16.06 15.71
N HIS A 9 14.06 15.74 16.98
CA HIS A 9 12.75 15.22 17.38
C HIS A 9 11.64 16.26 17.16
N ASP A 10 11.90 17.53 17.49
CA ASP A 10 10.96 18.62 17.23
C ASP A 10 10.67 18.80 15.74
N THR A 11 11.73 18.75 14.91
CA THR A 11 11.62 18.87 13.46
C THR A 11 10.81 17.71 12.87
N ALA A 12 11.12 16.48 13.28
CA ALA A 12 10.37 15.29 12.86
C ALA A 12 8.90 15.35 13.30
N PHE A 13 8.64 15.79 14.53
CA PHE A 13 7.29 15.90 15.07
C PHE A 13 6.47 16.97 14.35
N ALA A 14 7.07 18.12 14.05
CA ALA A 14 6.45 19.16 13.24
C ALA A 14 6.13 18.68 11.83
N ALA A 15 7.04 17.94 11.19
CA ALA A 15 6.80 17.36 9.86
C ALA A 15 5.62 16.37 9.87
N VAL A 16 5.52 15.51 10.88
CA VAL A 16 4.38 14.59 11.04
C VAL A 16 3.07 15.35 11.22
N LYS A 17 3.05 16.42 12.04
CA LYS A 17 1.85 17.26 12.20
C LYS A 17 1.41 17.87 10.87
N GLN A 18 2.35 18.40 10.08
CA GLN A 18 2.03 18.97 8.77
C GLN A 18 1.50 17.90 7.80
N ALA A 19 2.09 16.70 7.80
CA ALA A 19 1.59 15.59 6.99
C ALA A 19 0.17 15.15 7.38
N LEU A 20 -0.17 15.17 8.68
CA LEU A 20 -1.51 14.85 9.18
C LEU A 20 -2.55 15.93 8.87
N LEU A 21 -2.13 17.20 8.79
CA LEU A 21 -3.00 18.33 8.43
C LEU A 21 -3.21 18.46 6.92
N ALA A 22 -2.37 17.81 6.11
CA ALA A 22 -2.52 17.80 4.66
C ALA A 22 -3.81 17.07 4.25
N PRO A 23 -4.46 17.46 3.13
CA PRO A 23 -5.60 16.75 2.60
C PRO A 23 -5.29 15.26 2.47
N SER A 24 -6.21 14.40 2.95
CA SER A 24 -6.03 12.95 2.90
C SER A 24 -5.73 12.53 1.46
N ILE A 25 -4.54 11.99 1.25
CA ILE A 25 -4.14 11.35 -0.01
C ILE A 25 -5.03 10.12 -0.26
N LEU A 26 -5.56 9.53 0.83
CA LEU A 26 -6.42 8.35 0.78
C LEU A 26 -7.90 8.74 0.64
N ALA A 27 -8.55 8.16 -0.35
CA ALA A 27 -9.99 8.19 -0.53
C ALA A 27 -10.67 7.13 0.35
N GLN A 28 -11.87 7.46 0.81
CA GLN A 28 -12.73 6.48 1.46
C GLN A 28 -13.20 5.44 0.43
N PHE A 29 -13.11 4.16 0.80
CA PHE A 29 -13.52 3.07 -0.07
C PHE A 29 -15.04 3.05 -0.29
N ASP A 30 -15.45 2.89 -1.54
CA ASP A 30 -16.86 2.72 -1.94
C ASP A 30 -17.01 1.44 -2.78
N PRO A 31 -17.73 0.40 -2.30
CA PRO A 31 -17.89 -0.87 -3.00
C PRO A 31 -18.56 -0.78 -4.39
N SER A 32 -19.24 0.34 -4.69
CA SER A 32 -19.89 0.56 -5.99
C SER A 32 -18.95 1.07 -7.07
N LEU A 33 -17.75 1.54 -6.69
CA LEU A 33 -16.79 2.13 -7.61
C LEU A 33 -15.83 1.09 -8.18
N GLU A 34 -15.36 1.38 -9.40
CA GLU A 34 -14.38 0.56 -10.07
C GLU A 34 -13.08 0.52 -9.27
N THR A 35 -12.64 -0.68 -8.93
CA THR A 35 -11.51 -0.93 -8.04
C THR A 35 -10.36 -1.58 -8.80
N SER A 36 -9.14 -1.10 -8.58
CA SER A 36 -7.91 -1.63 -9.14
C SER A 36 -6.90 -1.92 -8.02
N LEU A 37 -6.43 -3.16 -7.94
CA LEU A 37 -5.30 -3.56 -7.12
C LEU A 37 -4.08 -3.68 -8.02
N GLN A 38 -3.14 -2.77 -7.86
CA GLN A 38 -1.86 -2.79 -8.56
C GLN A 38 -0.80 -3.35 -7.62
N VAL A 39 0.00 -4.29 -8.10
CA VAL A 39 1.10 -4.89 -7.34
C VAL A 39 2.38 -4.78 -8.14
N ASP A 40 3.52 -4.70 -7.44
CA ASP A 40 4.84 -4.79 -8.06
C ASP A 40 5.79 -5.51 -7.09
N ALA A 41 6.79 -6.21 -7.66
CA ALA A 41 7.73 -6.99 -6.91
C ALA A 41 9.15 -6.93 -7.51
N SER A 42 10.12 -6.67 -6.65
CA SER A 42 11.53 -6.62 -7.01
C SER A 42 12.39 -7.35 -5.99
N ARG A 43 13.29 -8.20 -6.50
CA ARG A 43 14.25 -8.93 -5.64
C ARG A 43 15.11 -8.01 -4.76
N LYS A 44 15.42 -6.80 -5.24
CA LYS A 44 16.27 -5.84 -4.51
C LYS A 44 15.49 -4.90 -3.60
N HIS A 45 14.20 -4.71 -3.85
CA HIS A 45 13.41 -3.64 -3.20
C HIS A 45 12.16 -4.13 -2.46
N GLY A 46 11.89 -5.44 -2.46
CA GLY A 46 10.72 -6.01 -1.80
C GLY A 46 9.50 -6.08 -2.73
N MET A 47 8.31 -6.11 -2.14
CA MET A 47 7.04 -6.12 -2.87
C MET A 47 6.09 -5.09 -2.28
N GLY A 48 5.22 -4.54 -3.12
CA GLY A 48 4.27 -3.51 -2.75
C GLY A 48 2.96 -3.62 -3.50
N TYR A 49 1.96 -2.92 -2.98
CA TYR A 49 0.69 -2.74 -3.68
C TYR A 49 0.13 -1.32 -3.49
N ALA A 50 -0.72 -0.95 -4.43
CA ALA A 50 -1.62 0.20 -4.35
C ALA A 50 -3.05 -0.24 -4.71
N LEU A 51 -3.97 -0.06 -3.76
CA LEU A 51 -5.40 -0.21 -3.97
C LEU A 51 -5.96 1.15 -4.37
N LEU A 52 -6.52 1.23 -5.57
CA LEU A 52 -7.05 2.47 -6.15
C LEU A 52 -8.52 2.30 -6.51
N GLN A 53 -9.27 3.39 -6.46
CA GLN A 53 -10.64 3.46 -6.97
C GLN A 53 -10.82 4.63 -7.94
N LEU A 54 -11.65 4.42 -8.96
CA LEU A 54 -12.00 5.45 -9.93
C LEU A 54 -13.14 6.32 -9.38
N HIS A 55 -12.81 7.55 -8.98
CA HIS A 55 -13.80 8.55 -8.56
C HIS A 55 -14.03 9.54 -9.69
N GLY A 56 -15.15 9.38 -10.41
CA GLY A 56 -15.41 10.14 -11.63
C GLY A 56 -14.43 9.74 -12.72
N SER A 57 -13.49 10.62 -13.06
CA SER A 57 -12.44 10.38 -14.07
C SER A 57 -11.04 10.23 -13.48
N ILE A 58 -10.90 10.21 -12.15
CA ILE A 58 -9.61 10.25 -11.45
C ILE A 58 -9.44 9.01 -10.58
N TRP A 59 -8.33 8.29 -10.75
CA TRP A 59 -7.91 7.25 -9.83
C TRP A 59 -7.42 7.87 -8.51
N LYS A 60 -8.04 7.47 -7.41
CA LYS A 60 -7.63 7.86 -6.06
C LYS A 60 -7.10 6.66 -5.30
N LEU A 61 -6.08 6.89 -4.49
CA LEU A 61 -5.50 5.86 -3.63
C LEU A 61 -6.45 5.59 -2.47
N VAL A 62 -6.73 4.33 -2.16
CA VAL A 62 -7.52 3.92 -0.99
C VAL A 62 -6.60 3.36 0.08
N ASP A 63 -5.68 2.49 -0.32
CA ASP A 63 -4.70 1.87 0.57
C ASP A 63 -3.42 1.58 -0.20
N ALA A 64 -2.27 1.64 0.47
CA ALA A 64 -0.99 1.24 -0.09
C ALA A 64 -0.12 0.63 1.00
N ASN A 65 0.65 -0.39 0.63
CA ASN A 65 1.59 -1.01 1.55
C ASN A 65 2.78 -1.58 0.80
N SER A 66 3.90 -1.72 1.50
CA SER A 66 5.09 -2.38 1.00
C SER A 66 5.80 -3.14 2.11
N ARG A 67 6.52 -4.19 1.72
CA ARG A 67 7.35 -4.97 2.63
C ARG A 67 8.59 -5.51 1.93
N TRP A 68 9.61 -5.79 2.72
CA TRP A 68 10.77 -6.55 2.27
C TRP A 68 10.41 -8.02 2.03
N CYS A 69 11.09 -8.63 1.05
CA CYS A 69 11.05 -10.08 0.85
C CYS A 69 11.70 -10.76 2.05
N THR A 70 11.10 -11.84 2.53
CA THR A 70 11.75 -12.75 3.47
C THR A 70 12.96 -13.41 2.80
N ASN A 71 13.83 -14.00 3.61
CA ASN A 71 14.98 -14.75 3.08
C ASN A 71 14.54 -15.88 2.13
N THR A 72 13.37 -16.47 2.32
CA THR A 72 12.84 -17.50 1.42
C THR A 72 12.33 -16.90 0.12
N GLU A 73 11.51 -15.86 0.19
CA GLU A 73 10.95 -15.19 -0.99
C GLU A 73 12.04 -14.55 -1.86
N SER A 74 13.16 -14.10 -1.29
CA SER A 74 14.26 -13.53 -2.07
C SER A 74 14.91 -14.52 -3.05
N ARG A 75 14.67 -15.83 -2.87
CA ARG A 75 15.16 -16.90 -3.75
C ARG A 75 14.15 -17.33 -4.82
N TYR A 76 12.95 -16.78 -4.82
CA TYR A 76 11.92 -17.11 -5.81
C TYR A 76 12.31 -16.62 -7.22
N ALA A 77 11.77 -17.30 -8.24
CA ALA A 77 11.74 -16.79 -9.61
C ALA A 77 10.94 -15.46 -9.62
N ILE A 78 11.19 -14.59 -10.60
CA ILE A 78 10.53 -13.27 -10.62
C ILE A 78 9.01 -13.40 -10.71
N VAL A 79 8.53 -14.34 -11.52
CA VAL A 79 7.10 -14.67 -11.66
C VAL A 79 6.48 -15.21 -10.37
N GLU A 80 7.23 -16.01 -9.60
CA GLU A 80 6.79 -16.50 -8.30
C GLU A 80 6.73 -15.36 -7.27
N LEU A 81 7.65 -14.40 -7.38
CA LEU A 81 7.69 -13.24 -6.51
C LEU A 81 6.55 -12.27 -6.80
N GLU A 82 6.22 -12.05 -8.08
CA GLU A 82 5.04 -11.30 -8.52
C GLU A 82 3.76 -11.96 -7.99
N LEU A 83 3.61 -13.28 -8.11
CA LEU A 83 2.45 -14.00 -7.56
C LEU A 83 2.40 -13.92 -6.03
N ALA A 84 3.53 -13.99 -5.34
CA ALA A 84 3.60 -13.80 -3.89
C ALA A 84 3.17 -12.38 -3.48
N ALA A 85 3.49 -11.36 -4.28
CA ALA A 85 3.00 -10.00 -4.08
C ALA A 85 1.49 -9.89 -4.26
N VAL A 86 0.93 -10.53 -5.30
CA VAL A 86 -0.52 -10.63 -5.52
C VAL A 86 -1.22 -11.25 -4.31
N GLU A 87 -0.79 -12.43 -3.86
CA GLU A 87 -1.40 -13.16 -2.74
C GLU A 87 -1.38 -12.32 -1.47
N TRP A 88 -0.22 -11.73 -1.18
CA TRP A 88 -0.02 -10.91 0.01
C TRP A 88 -0.91 -9.66 -0.02
N ALA A 89 -0.95 -8.96 -1.16
CA ALA A 89 -1.77 -7.76 -1.34
C ALA A 89 -3.27 -8.07 -1.21
N MET A 90 -3.75 -9.15 -1.84
CA MET A 90 -5.16 -9.57 -1.70
C MET A 90 -5.53 -9.92 -0.26
N ARG A 91 -4.61 -10.53 0.51
CA ARG A 91 -4.84 -10.79 1.94
C ARG A 91 -4.91 -9.52 2.77
N LYS A 92 -4.08 -8.52 2.46
CA LYS A 92 -4.11 -7.22 3.15
C LYS A 92 -5.37 -6.44 2.80
N CYS A 93 -5.77 -6.45 1.53
CA CYS A 93 -6.98 -5.79 1.06
C CYS A 93 -8.26 -6.64 1.21
N LYS A 94 -8.22 -7.74 1.98
CA LYS A 94 -9.34 -8.69 2.09
C LYS A 94 -10.66 -8.00 2.46
N LEU A 95 -10.62 -7.04 3.38
CA LEU A 95 -11.82 -6.31 3.82
C LEU A 95 -12.43 -5.44 2.71
N TYR A 96 -11.65 -5.03 1.72
CA TYR A 96 -12.11 -4.23 0.59
C TYR A 96 -12.56 -5.10 -0.59
N LEU A 97 -11.83 -6.18 -0.87
CA LEU A 97 -12.02 -6.99 -2.08
C LEU A 97 -13.08 -8.08 -1.92
N LEU A 98 -13.26 -8.59 -0.69
CA LEU A 98 -14.18 -9.71 -0.46
C LEU A 98 -15.63 -9.24 -0.62
N GLY A 99 -16.36 -9.90 -1.53
CA GLY A 99 -17.75 -9.56 -1.85
C GLY A 99 -17.90 -8.56 -3.00
N LEU A 100 -16.80 -8.01 -3.53
CA LEU A 100 -16.89 -7.25 -4.78
C LEU A 100 -17.26 -8.18 -5.95
N PRO A 101 -18.16 -7.74 -6.84
CA PRO A 101 -18.49 -8.52 -8.03
C PRO A 101 -17.31 -8.62 -9.00
N MET A 102 -16.46 -7.59 -9.06
CA MET A 102 -15.28 -7.52 -9.91
C MET A 102 -14.30 -6.47 -9.37
N PHE A 103 -13.00 -6.72 -9.54
CA PHE A 103 -11.94 -5.73 -9.43
C PHE A 103 -10.85 -6.07 -10.44
N ARG A 104 -10.03 -5.09 -10.80
CA ARG A 104 -8.89 -5.31 -11.71
C ARG A 104 -7.63 -5.59 -10.91
N LEU A 105 -6.92 -6.65 -11.28
CA LEU A 105 -5.57 -6.92 -10.81
C LEU A 105 -4.58 -6.48 -11.89
N ILE A 106 -3.58 -5.69 -11.50
CA ILE A 106 -2.47 -5.27 -12.37
C ILE A 106 -1.17 -5.73 -11.70
N VAL A 107 -0.36 -6.47 -12.44
CA VAL A 107 0.97 -6.98 -12.05
C VAL A 107 1.99 -6.38 -12.99
#